data_AF-A0A7S4MU93-F1
#
_entry.id   AF-A0A7S4MU93-F1
#
_cell.length_a   1.000
_cell.length_b   1.000
_cell.length_c   1.000
_cell.angle_alpha   90.00
_cell.angle_beta   90.00
_cell.angle_gamma   90.00
#
_symmetry.space_group_name_H-M   'P 1'
#
loop_
_entity.id
_entity.type
_entity.pdbx_description
1 polymer ?
#
loop_
_entity_poly.entity_id
_entity_poly.type
_entity_poly.pdbx_seq_one_letter_code
_entity_poly.pdbx_strand_id
1 'polypeptide(L)'
;HRSPRNEQNYVELDVCRYNQIGAEMHYHRKRGGKKKNDDSYGKCKKYARNPGEEYDCSDCRSTELSLVKSVHYCACKKPWSCPVAREKRSRNERHRIDVLSGLVNLTTCNLLHREWFVLRRRYEDRTSNETGDMSILRSRRGNFRRDVFLDYCEGEGR
;
A
#
# COMPACT_ATOMS: atom_id res chain seq x y z
N HIS A 1 24.34 -39.57 -5.52
CA HIS A 1 24.71 -38.25 -6.07
C HIS A 1 23.74 -37.19 -5.58
N ARG A 2 24.16 -36.32 -4.65
CA ARG A 2 23.38 -35.13 -4.25
C ARG A 2 23.66 -34.04 -5.29
N SER A 3 22.60 -33.52 -5.91
CA SER A 3 22.67 -32.40 -6.84
C SER A 3 23.25 -31.16 -6.12
N PRO A 4 24.17 -30.39 -6.74
CA PRO A 4 24.68 -29.16 -6.14
C PRO A 4 23.54 -28.14 -6.06
N ARG A 5 23.36 -27.52 -4.89
CA ARG A 5 22.44 -26.39 -4.72
C ARG A 5 22.98 -25.24 -5.58
N ASN A 6 22.25 -24.87 -6.63
CA ASN A 6 22.44 -23.56 -7.25
C ASN A 6 22.23 -22.50 -6.17
N GLU A 7 23.31 -21.82 -5.78
CA GLU A 7 23.25 -20.50 -5.16
C GLU A 7 22.65 -19.55 -6.19
N GLN A 8 21.33 -19.53 -6.28
CA GLN A 8 20.66 -18.40 -6.88
C GLN A 8 20.89 -17.23 -5.92
N ASN A 9 21.69 -16.26 -6.37
CA ASN A 9 21.91 -14.98 -5.70
C ASN A 9 20.59 -14.19 -5.70
N TYR A 10 19.71 -14.49 -4.77
CA TYR A 10 18.55 -13.65 -4.50
C TYR A 10 19.00 -12.54 -3.55
N VAL A 11 19.10 -11.32 -4.09
CA VAL A 11 19.15 -10.13 -3.24
C VAL A 11 17.72 -9.90 -2.76
N GLU A 12 17.48 -10.17 -1.48
CA GLU A 12 16.24 -9.73 -0.83
C GLU A 12 16.26 -8.20 -0.81
N LEU A 13 15.57 -7.59 -1.76
CA LEU A 13 15.49 -6.15 -1.88
C LEU A 13 14.85 -5.57 -0.60
N ASP A 14 15.39 -4.45 -0.12
CA ASP A 14 14.85 -3.76 1.05
C ASP A 14 13.35 -3.51 0.86
N VAL A 15 12.56 -4.14 1.72
CA VAL A 15 11.10 -4.11 1.68
C VAL A 15 10.60 -2.67 1.79
N CYS A 16 11.20 -1.81 2.62
CA CYS A 16 10.76 -0.42 2.74
C CYS A 16 11.03 0.40 1.49
N ARG A 17 12.13 0.12 0.78
CA ARG A 17 12.57 0.91 -0.39
C ARG A 17 11.98 0.42 -1.71
N TYR A 18 11.96 -0.90 -1.90
CA TYR A 18 11.61 -1.52 -3.17
C TYR A 18 10.20 -2.04 -3.22
N ASN A 19 9.62 -2.41 -2.07
CA ASN A 19 8.27 -2.96 -1.98
C ASN A 19 7.52 -2.22 -0.90
N GLN A 20 7.29 -0.91 -1.08
CA GLN A 20 6.56 -0.12 -0.10
C GLN A 20 5.12 -0.63 -0.05
N ILE A 21 4.95 -1.65 0.78
CA ILE A 21 3.66 -2.13 1.13
C ILE A 21 3.16 -1.02 2.03
N GLY A 22 2.01 -0.46 1.72
CA GLY A 22 1.15 -0.05 2.82
C GLY A 22 0.79 -1.33 3.58
N ALA A 23 1.72 -2.02 4.23
CA ALA A 23 1.48 -3.15 5.08
C ALA A 23 2.43 -3.15 6.25
N GLU A 24 1.86 -3.72 7.27
CA GLU A 24 2.43 -4.00 8.55
C GLU A 24 3.55 -5.05 8.43
N MET A 25 4.77 -4.68 8.83
CA MET A 25 5.86 -5.62 9.11
C MET A 25 5.67 -6.32 10.47
N HIS A 26 4.64 -5.98 11.22
CA HIS A 26 4.32 -6.54 12.52
C HIS A 26 3.30 -7.68 12.44
N TYR A 27 3.40 -8.63 13.37
CA TYR A 27 2.45 -9.73 13.48
C TYR A 27 1.10 -9.24 14.03
N HIS A 28 0.04 -9.69 13.36
CA HIS A 28 -1.32 -9.63 13.87
C HIS A 28 -1.92 -11.02 13.98
N ARG A 29 -2.63 -11.24 15.10
CA ARG A 29 -3.30 -12.50 15.38
C ARG A 29 -4.23 -12.89 14.23
N LYS A 30 -4.00 -14.06 13.61
CA LYS A 30 -4.91 -14.61 12.59
C LYS A 30 -6.33 -14.74 13.19
N ARG A 31 -7.33 -14.10 12.57
CA ARG A 31 -8.75 -14.34 12.89
C ARG A 31 -9.09 -15.79 12.54
N GLY A 32 -9.28 -16.63 13.57
CA GLY A 32 -9.68 -18.03 13.43
C GLY A 32 -8.82 -19.05 14.19
N GLY A 33 -7.65 -18.66 14.71
CA GLY A 33 -6.83 -19.54 15.55
C GLY A 33 -7.17 -19.38 17.05
N LYS A 34 -7.30 -20.51 17.76
CA LYS A 34 -7.45 -20.58 19.24
C LYS A 34 -6.57 -19.53 19.93
N LYS A 35 -7.09 -18.88 20.99
CA LYS A 35 -6.33 -18.01 21.91
C LYS A 35 -5.13 -18.80 22.45
N LYS A 36 -4.01 -18.81 21.73
CA LYS A 36 -2.71 -18.97 22.35
C LYS A 36 -2.24 -17.55 22.65
N ASN A 37 -1.74 -17.34 23.87
CA ASN A 37 -1.11 -16.11 24.33
C ASN A 37 0.19 -15.90 23.53
N ASP A 38 0.05 -15.60 22.24
CA ASP A 38 1.17 -15.22 21.40
C ASP A 38 1.35 -13.71 21.58
N ASP A 39 2.32 -13.34 22.42
CA ASP A 39 2.81 -11.96 22.60
C ASP A 39 3.57 -11.47 21.34
N SER A 40 3.15 -11.91 20.16
CA SER A 40 3.73 -11.52 18.88
C SER A 40 3.12 -10.25 18.30
N TYR A 41 2.15 -9.66 19.00
CA TYR A 41 1.57 -8.38 18.60
C TYR A 41 2.67 -7.30 18.58
N GLY A 42 2.86 -6.64 17.44
CA GLY A 42 3.93 -5.65 17.29
C GLY A 42 5.34 -6.26 17.11
N LYS A 43 5.48 -7.58 16.93
CA LYS A 43 6.78 -8.21 16.61
C LYS A 43 7.03 -8.25 15.12
N CYS A 44 8.27 -8.01 14.74
CA CYS A 44 8.79 -8.10 13.38
C CYS A 44 8.45 -9.42 12.67
N LYS A 45 8.01 -9.31 11.43
CA LYS A 45 7.78 -10.43 10.52
C LYS A 45 9.05 -10.86 9.80
N LYS A 46 10.08 -10.00 9.73
CA LYS A 46 11.42 -10.42 9.31
C LYS A 46 11.93 -11.40 10.37
N TYR A 47 12.29 -12.62 9.96
CA TYR A 47 12.95 -13.58 10.82
C TYR A 47 14.42 -13.18 10.96
N ALA A 48 14.97 -13.18 12.17
CA ALA A 48 16.41 -13.04 12.34
C ALA A 48 17.07 -14.20 11.59
N ARG A 49 18.04 -13.90 10.73
CA ARG A 49 18.78 -14.95 10.02
C ARG A 49 19.63 -15.75 11.00
N ASN A 50 20.05 -15.13 12.11
CA ASN A 50 20.83 -15.74 13.18
C ASN A 50 20.27 -15.43 14.58
N PRO A 51 20.40 -16.36 15.55
CA PRO A 51 20.08 -16.08 16.95
C PRO A 51 21.00 -15.00 17.51
N GLY A 52 20.42 -13.93 18.08
CA GLY A 52 21.18 -12.84 18.73
C GLY A 52 21.35 -11.57 17.87
N GLU A 53 20.91 -11.57 16.61
CA GLU A 53 20.78 -10.32 15.84
C GLU A 53 19.59 -9.50 16.36
N GLU A 54 19.85 -8.24 16.70
CA GLU A 54 18.81 -7.25 16.97
C GLU A 54 18.11 -6.91 15.66
N TYR A 55 16.78 -6.91 15.68
CA TYR A 55 15.98 -6.66 14.48
C TYR A 55 16.03 -5.16 14.13
N ASP A 56 16.69 -4.79 13.02
CA ASP A 56 16.40 -3.50 12.37
C ASP A 56 15.07 -3.62 11.63
N CYS A 57 13.99 -3.44 12.39
CA CYS A 57 12.65 -3.31 11.86
C CYS A 57 12.37 -1.87 11.51
N SER A 58 12.91 -1.45 10.37
CA SER A 58 12.59 -0.14 9.83
C SER A 58 11.08 -0.05 9.59
N ASP A 59 10.45 0.94 10.20
CA ASP A 59 9.03 1.22 10.00
C ASP A 59 8.83 1.81 8.61
N CYS A 60 8.42 0.97 7.66
CA CYS A 60 8.22 1.39 6.28
C CYS A 60 7.02 2.34 6.11
N ARG A 61 6.23 2.66 7.15
CA ARG A 61 5.05 3.55 7.00
C ARG A 61 5.44 5.01 6.71
N SER A 62 6.68 5.40 7.02
CA SER A 62 7.17 6.78 6.93
C SER A 62 8.25 7.00 5.87
N THR A 63 8.51 6.02 4.99
CA THR A 63 9.50 6.19 3.91
C THR A 63 9.11 7.36 3.02
N GLU A 64 10.08 8.21 2.70
CA GLU A 64 9.91 9.30 1.77
C GLU A 64 9.55 8.76 0.37
N LEU A 65 8.52 9.34 -0.26
CA LEU A 65 8.03 8.88 -1.57
C LEU A 65 9.11 8.85 -2.66
N SER A 66 10.08 9.76 -2.61
CA SER A 66 11.18 9.83 -3.60
C SER A 66 12.04 8.56 -3.61
N LEU A 67 12.09 7.85 -2.48
CA LEU A 67 12.84 6.62 -2.30
C LEU A 67 12.03 5.37 -2.68
N VAL A 68 10.71 5.51 -2.83
CA VAL A 68 9.78 4.42 -3.15
C VAL A 68 9.88 4.06 -4.63
N LYS A 69 10.22 2.80 -4.92
CA LYS A 69 10.30 2.29 -6.31
C LYS A 69 9.09 1.47 -6.74
N SER A 70 8.41 0.81 -5.82
CA SER A 70 7.15 0.13 -6.09
C SER A 70 6.24 0.16 -4.86
N VAL A 71 4.93 0.04 -5.08
CA VAL A 71 3.90 0.20 -4.06
C VAL A 71 2.92 -0.95 -4.10
N HIS A 72 2.67 -1.55 -2.94
CA HIS A 72 1.61 -2.53 -2.75
C HIS A 72 0.49 -1.95 -1.88
N TYR A 73 -0.69 -1.76 -2.49
CA TYR A 73 -1.85 -1.08 -1.92
C TYR A 73 -2.68 -1.93 -0.93
N CYS A 74 -2.03 -2.76 -0.11
CA CYS A 74 -2.72 -3.70 0.79
C CYS A 74 -3.51 -2.99 1.89
N ALA A 75 -2.91 -2.05 2.63
CA ALA A 75 -3.58 -1.29 3.69
C ALA A 75 -4.15 0.04 3.21
N CYS A 76 -3.57 0.67 2.18
CA CYS A 76 -4.11 1.92 1.60
C CYS A 76 -5.37 1.71 0.73
N LYS A 77 -5.82 0.47 0.50
CA LYS A 77 -6.85 0.08 -0.48
C LYS A 77 -6.47 0.40 -1.91
N LYS A 78 -7.24 -0.18 -2.85
CA LYS A 78 -6.94 -0.12 -4.28
C LYS A 78 -6.82 1.34 -4.75
N PRO A 79 -5.82 1.66 -5.60
CA PRO A 79 -5.55 3.05 -5.96
C PRO A 79 -6.69 3.71 -6.75
N TRP A 80 -7.49 2.92 -7.47
CA TRP A 80 -8.65 3.41 -8.22
C TRP A 80 -9.94 3.52 -7.40
N SER A 81 -9.94 3.20 -6.09
CA SER A 81 -11.18 3.03 -5.32
C SER A 81 -11.52 4.18 -4.36
N CYS A 82 -10.96 5.38 -4.57
CA CYS A 82 -11.31 6.60 -3.83
C CYS A 82 -11.54 6.42 -2.31
N PRO A 83 -10.60 5.81 -1.56
CA PRO A 83 -10.89 5.35 -0.22
C PRO A 83 -10.82 6.47 0.83
N VAL A 84 -11.56 6.28 1.92
CA VAL A 84 -11.59 7.23 3.06
C VAL A 84 -11.13 6.53 4.33
N ALA A 85 -10.43 7.27 5.18
CA ALA A 85 -10.02 6.82 6.51
C ALA A 85 -11.19 6.81 7.49
N ARG A 86 -11.36 5.75 8.28
CA ARG A 86 -12.30 5.76 9.41
C ARG A 86 -11.78 4.97 10.61
N GLU A 87 -12.02 5.54 11.79
CA GLU A 87 -11.64 4.97 13.09
C GLU A 87 -12.50 3.79 13.55
N LYS A 88 -13.57 3.43 12.84
CA LYS A 88 -14.43 2.29 13.22
C LYS A 88 -14.44 1.23 12.14
N ARG A 89 -14.07 0.00 12.52
CA ARG A 89 -14.28 -1.18 11.69
C ARG A 89 -15.77 -1.46 11.55
N SER A 90 -16.35 -1.11 10.40
CA SER A 90 -17.62 -1.71 9.97
C SER A 90 -17.32 -2.78 8.91
N ARG A 91 -17.92 -3.96 9.09
CA ARG A 91 -17.63 -5.16 8.27
C ARG A 91 -18.03 -5.02 6.80
N ASN A 92 -18.85 -4.02 6.47
CA ASN A 92 -19.50 -3.92 5.16
C ASN A 92 -18.83 -2.93 4.20
N GLU A 93 -17.67 -2.37 4.54
CA GLU A 93 -17.13 -1.22 3.82
C GLU A 93 -15.81 -1.52 3.15
N ARG A 94 -15.89 -2.03 1.93
CA ARG A 94 -14.75 -2.50 1.13
C ARG A 94 -13.79 -1.37 0.70
N HIS A 95 -14.26 -0.13 0.71
CA HIS A 95 -13.55 1.06 0.23
C HIS A 95 -12.86 1.88 1.33
N ARG A 96 -12.69 1.34 2.55
CA ARG A 96 -12.19 2.13 3.69
C ARG A 96 -10.78 1.76 4.13
N ILE A 97 -9.99 2.78 4.48
CA ILE A 97 -8.68 2.59 5.12
C ILE A 97 -8.92 2.43 6.63
N ASP A 98 -8.51 1.28 7.16
CA ASP A 98 -8.61 0.94 8.58
C ASP A 98 -7.46 1.60 9.34
N VAL A 99 -7.76 2.66 10.10
CA VAL A 99 -6.76 3.43 10.86
C VAL A 99 -6.67 3.02 12.33
N LEU A 100 -7.50 2.06 12.74
CA LEU A 100 -7.82 1.72 14.14
C LEU A 100 -6.65 1.09 14.93
N SER A 101 -5.43 1.13 14.40
CA SER A 101 -4.30 0.38 14.98
C SER A 101 -2.93 1.00 14.65
N GLY A 102 -2.88 2.26 14.21
CA GLY A 102 -1.63 2.91 13.80
C GLY A 102 -0.98 2.26 12.58
N LEU A 103 -1.52 1.17 12.05
CA LEU A 103 -0.95 0.33 10.98
C LEU A 103 -0.75 1.06 9.65
N VAL A 104 -1.44 2.19 9.50
CA VAL A 104 -1.48 2.95 8.27
C VAL A 104 -1.12 4.38 8.56
N ASN A 105 -0.11 4.88 7.86
CA ASN A 105 0.12 6.30 7.75
C ASN A 105 -0.81 6.87 6.67
N LEU A 106 -1.88 7.55 7.09
CA LEU A 106 -2.85 8.14 6.17
C LEU A 106 -2.24 9.18 5.24
N THR A 107 -1.27 9.95 5.72
CA THR A 107 -0.58 10.94 4.91
C THR A 107 0.14 10.23 3.77
N THR A 108 0.90 9.19 4.07
CA THR A 108 1.56 8.35 3.06
C THR A 108 0.54 7.75 2.08
N CYS A 109 -0.57 7.18 2.56
CA CYS A 109 -1.59 6.64 1.66
C CYS A 109 -2.18 7.70 0.74
N ASN A 110 -2.54 8.88 1.26
CA ASN A 110 -3.08 9.97 0.43
C ASN A 110 -2.06 10.40 -0.63
N LEU A 111 -0.79 10.52 -0.26
CA LEU A 111 0.27 10.86 -1.21
C LEU A 111 0.44 9.79 -2.30
N LEU A 112 0.40 8.50 -1.93
CA LEU A 112 0.47 7.39 -2.88
C LEU A 112 -0.72 7.37 -3.84
N HIS A 113 -1.94 7.55 -3.31
CA HIS A 113 -3.15 7.69 -4.14
C HIS A 113 -3.02 8.86 -5.11
N ARG A 114 -2.53 10.00 -4.63
CA ARG A 114 -2.30 11.18 -5.46
C ARG A 114 -1.34 10.90 -6.60
N GLU A 115 -0.20 10.27 -6.33
CA GLU A 115 0.76 9.92 -7.37
C GLU A 115 0.18 8.95 -8.40
N TRP A 116 -0.67 8.00 -7.97
CA TRP A 116 -1.37 7.14 -8.92
C TRP A 116 -2.29 7.95 -9.86
N PHE A 117 -3.06 8.90 -9.34
CA PHE A 117 -3.92 9.75 -10.18
C PHE A 117 -3.12 10.71 -11.06
N VAL A 118 -1.94 11.18 -10.64
CA VAL A 118 -1.02 11.94 -11.51
C VAL A 118 -0.57 11.08 -12.69
N LEU A 119 -0.13 9.85 -12.43
CA LEU A 119 0.32 8.93 -13.48
C LEU A 119 -0.81 8.57 -14.44
N ARG A 120 -2.00 8.28 -13.90
CA ARG A 120 -3.21 8.02 -14.70
C ARG A 120 -3.54 9.21 -15.59
N ARG A 121 -3.53 10.43 -15.05
CA ARG A 121 -3.79 11.66 -15.81
C ARG A 121 -2.82 11.81 -16.97
N ARG A 122 -1.52 11.67 -16.72
CA ARG A 122 -0.49 11.73 -17.77
C ARG A 122 -0.69 10.68 -18.85
N TYR A 123 -1.02 9.44 -18.45
CA TYR A 123 -1.27 8.36 -19.41
C TYR A 123 -2.50 8.64 -20.27
N GLU A 124 -3.63 8.98 -19.66
CA GLU A 124 -4.86 9.30 -20.37
C GLU A 124 -4.72 10.53 -21.29
N ASP A 125 -4.00 11.56 -20.86
CA ASP A 125 -3.70 12.74 -21.70
C ASP A 125 -2.91 12.33 -22.93
N ARG A 126 -1.85 11.54 -22.74
CA ARG A 126 -1.03 11.03 -23.84
C ARG A 126 -1.85 10.18 -24.80
N THR A 127 -2.63 9.22 -24.28
CA THR A 127 -3.45 8.35 -25.12
C THR A 127 -4.50 9.15 -25.89
N SER A 128 -5.19 10.09 -25.25
CA SER A 128 -6.19 10.93 -25.92
C SER A 128 -5.56 11.80 -27.02
N ASN A 129 -4.35 12.33 -26.80
CA ASN A 129 -3.63 13.09 -27.81
C ASN A 129 -3.15 12.22 -28.99
N GLU A 130 -2.68 11.00 -28.72
CA GLU A 130 -2.17 10.08 -29.75
C GLU A 130 -3.30 9.46 -30.59
N THR A 131 -4.48 9.21 -30.01
CA THR A 131 -5.61 8.56 -30.69
C THR A 131 -6.68 9.53 -31.19
N GLY A 132 -6.73 10.76 -30.65
CA GLY A 132 -7.83 11.70 -30.85
C GLY A 132 -9.12 11.32 -30.08
N ASP A 133 -9.10 10.26 -29.27
CA ASP A 133 -10.27 9.82 -28.52
C ASP A 133 -10.44 10.61 -27.21
N MET A 134 -11.36 11.56 -27.22
CA MET A 134 -11.71 12.37 -26.03
C MET A 134 -12.53 11.60 -24.99
N SER A 135 -13.07 10.42 -25.32
CA SER A 135 -13.87 9.62 -24.39
C SER A 135 -13.06 9.11 -23.19
N ILE A 136 -11.73 8.98 -23.36
CA ILE A 136 -10.75 8.60 -22.34
C ILE A 136 -10.80 9.57 -21.14
N LEU A 137 -11.06 10.85 -21.38
CA LEU A 137 -11.04 11.89 -20.36
C LEU A 137 -12.37 11.99 -19.58
N ARG A 138 -13.40 11.20 -19.93
CA ARG A 138 -14.75 11.29 -19.33
C ARG A 138 -14.77 11.04 -17.83
N SER A 139 -13.83 10.25 -17.31
CA SER A 139 -13.76 9.90 -15.89
C SER A 139 -13.29 11.03 -14.96
N ARG A 140 -12.92 12.20 -15.51
CA ARG A 140 -12.38 13.36 -14.78
C ARG A 140 -13.45 14.39 -14.46
N ARG A 141 -14.49 14.00 -13.71
CA ARG A 141 -15.64 14.86 -13.40
C ARG A 141 -15.95 14.96 -11.90
N GLY A 142 -15.22 14.20 -11.10
CA GLY A 142 -15.32 14.20 -9.66
C GLY A 142 -14.83 15.50 -9.02
N ASN A 143 -15.24 15.72 -7.78
CA ASN A 143 -14.74 16.81 -6.94
C ASN A 143 -14.40 16.35 -5.52
N PHE A 144 -14.49 15.05 -5.25
CA PHE A 144 -14.19 14.49 -3.95
C PHE A 144 -12.69 14.52 -3.70
N ARG A 145 -12.27 15.19 -2.62
CA ARG A 145 -10.85 15.32 -2.21
C ARG A 145 -9.91 15.59 -3.39
N ARG A 146 -10.15 16.70 -4.12
CA ARG A 146 -9.39 17.07 -5.33
C ARG A 146 -7.88 17.09 -5.13
N ASP A 147 -7.43 17.41 -3.92
CA ASP A 147 -6.03 17.39 -3.49
C ASP A 147 -5.38 16.00 -3.63
N VAL A 148 -6.17 14.94 -3.42
CA VAL A 148 -5.73 13.54 -3.51
C VAL A 148 -6.13 12.90 -4.84
N PHE A 149 -7.37 13.08 -5.27
CA PHE A 149 -7.95 12.27 -6.34
C PHE A 149 -8.03 12.98 -7.69
N LEU A 150 -7.57 14.23 -7.81
CA LEU A 150 -7.41 14.96 -9.07
C LEU A 150 -8.63 14.85 -10.01
N ASP A 151 -9.81 15.11 -9.46
CA ASP A 151 -11.10 15.14 -10.18
C ASP A 151 -11.61 13.77 -10.69
N TYR A 152 -11.03 12.66 -10.25
CA TYR A 152 -11.48 11.33 -10.67
C TYR A 152 -12.55 10.69 -9.78
N CYS A 153 -12.74 11.21 -8.58
CA CYS A 153 -13.66 10.63 -7.59
C CYS A 153 -14.86 11.56 -7.35
N GLU A 154 -16.06 11.00 -7.47
CA GLU A 154 -17.32 11.67 -7.18
C GLU A 154 -17.69 11.52 -5.69
N GLY A 155 -17.16 10.51 -5.02
CA GLY A 155 -17.39 10.29 -3.59
C GLY A 155 -16.54 9.18 -2.99
N GLU A 156 -16.88 8.80 -1.76
CA GLU A 156 -16.24 7.65 -1.11
C GLU A 156 -16.49 6.37 -1.93
N GLY A 157 -15.42 5.76 -2.45
CA GLY A 157 -15.51 4.53 -3.24
C GLY A 157 -16.02 4.71 -4.68
N ARG A 158 -16.21 5.94 -5.16
CA ARG A 158 -16.81 6.25 -6.47
C ARG A 158 -16.02 7.29 -7.24
#